data_AF-P42302-F1
#
_entry.id   AF-P42302-F1
#
_cell.length_a   1.000
_cell.length_b   1.000
_cell.length_c   1.000
_cell.angle_alpha   90.00
_cell.angle_beta   90.00
_cell.angle_gamma   90.00
#
_symmetry.space_group_name_H-M   'P 1'
#
loop_
_entity.id
_entity.type
_entity.pdbx_description
1 polymer ?
#
loop_
_entity_poly.entity_id
_entity_poly.type
_entity_poly.pdbx_seq_one_letter_code
_entity_poly.pdbx_strand_id
1 'polypeptide(L)'
;MEITSISSIGNLDMIELKPDQTVMACELEDAESFYRFWAGLAYDRIMIQVITTGSFIEDLSEYFEGHAYKVTKLAKREFHFQSILQEADRDIADFLFLLASINDDVFLITDPQPDKSYFSEGKLQCLTDSGERIIWFEYDAVDIYMIGGESYK
;
A
#
# COMPACT_ATOMS: atom_id res chain seq x y z
N MET A 1 13.93 -11.36 -0.10
CA MET A 1 13.87 -12.84 -0.19
C MET A 1 12.79 -13.23 -1.19
N GLU A 2 12.96 -14.28 -2.01
CA GLU A 2 11.88 -14.82 -2.85
C GLU A 2 11.05 -15.80 -2.01
N ILE A 3 9.79 -15.48 -1.75
CA ILE A 3 8.91 -16.29 -0.90
C ILE A 3 8.18 -17.30 -1.77
N THR A 4 8.49 -18.58 -1.57
CA THR A 4 7.85 -19.69 -2.29
C THR A 4 6.55 -20.18 -1.64
N SER A 5 6.29 -19.78 -0.39
CA SER A 5 5.05 -20.09 0.33
C SER A 5 4.44 -18.82 0.88
N ILE A 6 3.50 -18.25 0.11
CA ILE A 6 2.84 -16.96 0.39
C ILE A 6 1.96 -17.03 1.65
N SER A 7 1.57 -18.23 2.12
CA SER A 7 0.59 -18.42 3.20
C SER A 7 0.96 -17.83 4.57
N SER A 8 2.21 -17.38 4.76
CA SER A 8 2.67 -16.75 6.00
C SER A 8 2.77 -15.22 5.93
N ILE A 9 2.42 -14.61 4.79
CA ILE A 9 2.48 -13.16 4.59
C ILE A 9 1.30 -12.48 5.29
N GLY A 10 1.58 -11.51 6.17
CA GLY A 10 0.57 -10.66 6.78
C GLY A 10 -0.28 -9.91 5.76
N ASN A 11 -1.56 -9.67 6.11
CA ASN A 11 -2.56 -9.02 5.26
C ASN A 11 -2.83 -9.70 3.90
N LEU A 12 -2.29 -10.90 3.64
CA LEU A 12 -2.54 -11.57 2.37
C LEU A 12 -4.03 -11.87 2.14
N ASP A 13 -4.80 -12.06 3.21
CA ASP A 13 -6.25 -12.25 3.12
C ASP A 13 -6.98 -11.01 2.57
N MET A 14 -6.37 -9.83 2.70
CA MET A 14 -6.83 -8.56 2.11
C MET A 14 -6.43 -8.39 0.65
N ILE A 15 -5.66 -9.33 0.09
CA ILE A 15 -5.08 -9.22 -1.24
C ILE A 15 -5.47 -10.43 -2.10
N GLU A 16 -6.14 -10.19 -3.22
CA GLU A 16 -6.46 -11.25 -4.17
C GLU A 16 -5.38 -11.38 -5.24
N LEU A 17 -4.45 -12.33 -5.05
CA LEU A 17 -3.37 -12.62 -5.98
C LEU A 17 -3.82 -13.51 -7.16
N LYS A 18 -3.26 -13.25 -8.35
CA LYS A 18 -3.37 -14.17 -9.48
C LYS A 18 -2.47 -15.39 -9.24
N PRO A 19 -2.84 -16.56 -9.80
CA PRO A 19 -1.92 -17.70 -9.89
C PRO A 19 -0.59 -17.27 -10.52
N ASP A 20 0.51 -17.83 -10.03
CA ASP A 20 1.88 -17.66 -10.56
C ASP A 20 2.51 -16.26 -10.44
N GLN A 21 1.91 -15.33 -9.67
CA GLN A 21 2.58 -14.08 -9.33
C GLN A 21 3.73 -14.30 -8.34
N THR A 22 4.90 -13.73 -8.62
CA THR A 22 6.04 -13.69 -7.70
C THR A 22 5.87 -12.53 -6.71
N VAL A 23 5.99 -12.83 -5.42
CA VAL A 23 6.03 -11.83 -4.35
C VAL A 23 7.48 -11.63 -3.91
N MET A 24 7.93 -10.38 -3.93
CA MET A 24 9.21 -9.97 -3.36
C MET A 24 8.98 -9.37 -1.97
N ALA A 25 9.87 -9.68 -1.03
CA ALA A 25 9.89 -9.09 0.31
C ALA A 25 11.14 -8.23 0.52
N CYS A 26 10.95 -7.07 1.17
CA CYS A 26 11.97 -6.14 1.60
C CYS A 26 11.81 -5.85 3.09
N GLU A 27 12.85 -6.12 3.87
CA GLU A 27 12.88 -5.77 5.29
C GLU A 27 12.92 -4.23 5.44
N LEU A 28 12.20 -3.73 6.44
CA LEU A 28 12.19 -2.35 6.89
C LEU A 28 12.77 -2.30 8.31
N GLU A 29 13.70 -1.37 8.53
CA GLU A 29 14.32 -1.14 9.85
C GLU A 29 13.49 -0.14 10.67
N ASP A 30 12.93 0.86 9.99
CA ASP A 30 12.18 1.98 10.56
C ASP A 30 11.43 2.77 9.46
N ALA A 31 10.73 3.84 9.85
CA ALA A 31 10.03 4.73 8.93
C ALA A 31 10.97 5.38 7.88
N GLU A 32 12.23 5.65 8.23
CA GLU A 32 13.21 6.21 7.30
C GLU A 32 13.58 5.20 6.20
N SER A 33 13.69 3.91 6.55
CA SER A 33 13.89 2.83 5.58
C SER A 33 12.71 2.71 4.61
N PHE A 34 11.47 2.90 5.10
CA PHE A 34 10.28 2.93 4.26
C PHE A 34 10.26 4.13 3.32
N TYR A 35 10.55 5.34 3.82
CA TYR A 35 10.64 6.54 3.00
C TYR A 35 11.67 6.37 1.87
N ARG A 36 12.86 5.83 2.17
CA ARG A 36 13.89 5.54 1.16
C ARG A 36 13.44 4.51 0.14
N PHE A 37 12.77 3.45 0.58
CA PHE A 37 12.17 2.47 -0.33
C PHE A 37 11.20 3.15 -1.28
N TRP A 38 10.22 3.90 -0.76
CA TRP A 38 9.22 4.60 -1.58
C TRP A 38 9.86 5.62 -2.52
N ALA A 39 10.75 6.49 -2.03
CA ALA A 39 11.45 7.47 -2.85
C ALA A 39 12.35 6.84 -3.93
N GLY A 40 12.78 5.58 -3.74
CA GLY A 40 13.57 4.81 -4.70
C GLY A 40 12.77 4.08 -5.77
N LEU A 41 11.43 4.09 -5.70
CA LEU A 41 10.58 3.47 -6.71
C LEU A 41 10.56 4.31 -7.99
N ALA A 42 10.54 3.63 -9.15
CA ALA A 42 10.30 4.28 -10.44
C ALA A 42 8.80 4.28 -10.73
N TYR A 43 8.19 5.47 -10.77
CA TYR A 43 6.78 5.70 -11.09
C TYR A 43 6.57 7.15 -11.53
N ASP A 44 5.51 7.41 -12.30
CA ASP A 44 5.00 8.75 -12.58
C ASP A 44 3.94 9.18 -11.55
N ARG A 45 3.14 8.22 -11.07
CA ARG A 45 2.10 8.42 -10.05
C ARG A 45 2.02 7.24 -9.11
N ILE A 46 1.68 7.50 -7.86
CA ILE A 46 1.45 6.46 -6.86
C ILE A 46 0.09 6.65 -6.20
N MET A 47 -0.73 5.60 -6.20
CA MET A 47 -1.96 5.56 -5.44
C MET A 47 -1.69 4.97 -4.07
N ILE A 48 -2.12 5.68 -3.04
CA ILE A 48 -2.09 5.24 -1.66
C ILE A 48 -3.50 4.84 -1.28
N GLN A 49 -3.64 3.68 -0.65
CA GLN A 49 -4.90 3.20 -0.09
C GLN A 49 -4.68 2.74 1.34
N VAL A 50 -5.58 3.15 2.23
CA VAL A 50 -5.54 2.75 3.64
C VAL A 50 -6.91 2.27 4.07
N ILE A 51 -6.97 1.13 4.76
CA ILE A 51 -8.16 0.70 5.50
C ILE A 51 -7.87 0.90 6.97
N THR A 52 -8.62 1.81 7.58
CA THR A 52 -8.40 2.18 8.98
C THR A 52 -9.71 2.52 9.68
N THR A 53 -9.63 2.68 10.99
CA THR A 53 -10.76 3.11 11.81
C THR A 53 -11.00 4.61 11.74
N GLY A 54 -12.22 5.04 12.06
CA GLY A 54 -12.61 6.45 11.96
C GLY A 54 -11.76 7.44 12.76
N SER A 55 -11.04 7.02 13.81
CA SER A 55 -10.16 7.93 14.57
C SER A 55 -8.93 8.37 13.78
N PHE A 56 -8.38 7.52 12.91
CA PHE A 56 -7.18 7.84 12.13
C PHE A 56 -7.51 8.50 10.78
N ILE A 57 -8.79 8.50 10.37
CA ILE A 57 -9.21 9.16 9.13
C ILE A 57 -9.07 10.69 9.22
N GLU A 58 -9.30 11.27 10.39
CA GLU A 58 -9.12 12.71 10.60
C GLU A 58 -7.64 13.08 10.41
N ASP A 59 -6.74 12.33 11.05
CA ASP A 59 -5.28 12.50 10.89
C ASP A 59 -4.85 12.30 9.42
N LEU A 60 -5.30 11.23 8.75
CA LEU A 60 -5.02 11.01 7.32
C LEU A 60 -5.48 12.20 6.47
N SER A 61 -6.64 12.77 6.77
CA SER A 61 -7.16 13.90 6.01
C SER A 61 -6.31 15.16 6.18
N GLU A 62 -5.66 15.34 7.34
CA GLU A 62 -4.72 16.43 7.63
C GLU A 62 -3.39 16.24 6.87
N TYR A 63 -2.79 15.04 6.94
CA TYR A 63 -1.55 14.73 6.21
C TYR A 63 -1.69 14.86 4.68
N PHE A 64 -2.90 14.69 4.16
CA PHE A 64 -3.20 14.82 2.73
C PHE A 64 -3.87 16.15 2.38
N GLU A 65 -3.81 17.16 3.25
CA GLU A 65 -4.31 18.50 2.94
C GLU A 65 -3.60 19.07 1.69
N GLY A 66 -4.38 19.55 0.72
CA GLY A 66 -3.87 20.01 -0.57
C GLY A 66 -3.77 18.92 -1.65
N HIS A 67 -3.90 17.64 -1.27
CA HIS A 67 -4.00 16.53 -2.21
C HIS A 67 -5.46 16.14 -2.45
N ALA A 68 -5.73 15.59 -3.65
CA ALA A 68 -7.05 15.05 -3.94
C ALA A 68 -7.16 13.64 -3.33
N TYR A 69 -8.00 13.49 -2.31
CA TYR A 69 -8.29 12.20 -1.68
C TYR A 69 -9.78 11.89 -1.65
N LYS A 70 -10.09 10.61 -1.43
CA LYS A 70 -11.44 10.08 -1.28
C LYS A 70 -11.51 9.19 -0.04
N VAL A 71 -12.54 9.39 0.77
CA VAL A 71 -12.87 8.53 1.90
C VAL A 71 -14.19 7.82 1.64
N THR A 72 -14.18 6.49 1.72
CA THR A 72 -15.36 5.65 1.57
C THR A 72 -15.60 4.91 2.88
N LYS A 73 -16.79 5.08 3.48
CA LYS A 73 -17.17 4.32 4.66
C LYS A 73 -17.43 2.85 4.30
N LEU A 74 -16.83 1.93 5.05
CA LEU A 74 -17.03 0.48 4.91
C LEU A 74 -18.03 -0.03 5.94
N ALA A 75 -17.90 -1.30 6.36
CA ALA A 75 -18.66 -1.86 7.45
C ALA A 75 -18.16 -1.33 8.81
N LYS A 76 -19.03 -1.39 9.84
CA LYS A 76 -18.69 -1.02 11.22
C LYS A 76 -18.10 0.41 11.32
N ARG A 77 -16.87 0.54 11.85
CA ARG A 77 -16.12 1.80 12.05
C ARG A 77 -14.91 1.90 11.10
N GLU A 78 -14.89 1.10 10.03
CA GLU A 78 -13.80 1.04 9.06
C GLU A 78 -14.08 1.95 7.88
N PHE A 79 -13.00 2.50 7.34
CA PHE A 79 -13.01 3.46 6.24
C PHE A 79 -11.89 3.11 5.28
N HIS A 80 -12.18 3.25 3.99
CA HIS A 80 -11.21 3.17 2.92
C HIS A 80 -10.83 4.58 2.49
N PHE A 81 -9.57 4.94 2.73
CA PHE A 81 -8.96 6.16 2.26
C PHE A 81 -8.19 5.87 0.97
N GLN A 82 -8.28 6.77 -0.01
CA GLN A 82 -7.53 6.70 -1.25
C GLN A 82 -7.02 8.08 -1.66
N SER A 83 -5.75 8.18 -2.05
CA SER A 83 -5.16 9.39 -2.60
C SER A 83 -4.16 9.05 -3.72
N ILE A 84 -3.82 10.02 -4.57
CA ILE A 84 -2.79 9.88 -5.61
C ILE A 84 -1.76 10.99 -5.47
N LEU A 85 -0.49 10.59 -5.39
CA LEU A 85 0.67 11.48 -5.33
C LEU A 85 1.56 11.30 -6.57
N GLN A 86 2.43 12.28 -6.81
CA GLN A 86 3.44 12.27 -7.89
C GLN A 86 4.86 12.13 -7.36
N GLU A 87 5.05 12.26 -6.05
CA GLU A 87 6.34 12.13 -5.39
C GLU A 87 6.13 11.55 -3.98
N ALA A 88 7.20 11.01 -3.41
CA ALA A 88 7.19 10.55 -2.03
C ALA A 88 7.24 11.77 -1.11
N ASP A 89 6.35 11.80 -0.12
CA ASP A 89 6.35 12.81 0.93
C ASP A 89 6.78 12.15 2.25
N ARG A 90 7.69 12.81 2.97
CA ARG A 90 8.27 12.26 4.20
C ARG A 90 7.26 12.15 5.32
N ASP A 91 6.46 13.19 5.54
CA ASP A 91 5.50 13.23 6.64
C ASP A 91 4.37 12.21 6.38
N ILE A 92 3.95 12.07 5.12
CA ILE A 92 3.02 11.02 4.71
C ILE A 92 3.66 9.64 4.88
N ALA A 93 4.92 9.44 4.50
CA ALA A 93 5.60 8.16 4.65
C ALA A 93 5.69 7.73 6.12
N ASP A 94 6.08 8.64 7.01
CA ASP A 94 6.16 8.40 8.44
C ASP A 94 4.78 8.00 9.00
N PHE A 95 3.72 8.67 8.57
CA PHE A 95 2.38 8.37 9.03
C PHE A 95 1.83 7.04 8.48
N LEU A 96 2.06 6.73 7.21
CA LEU A 96 1.72 5.43 6.64
C LEU A 96 2.45 4.29 7.35
N PHE A 97 3.73 4.47 7.67
CA PHE A 97 4.50 3.49 8.44
C PHE A 97 3.93 3.29 9.85
N LEU A 98 3.51 4.38 10.52
CA LEU A 98 2.84 4.29 11.81
C LEU A 98 1.53 3.48 11.73
N LEU A 99 0.70 3.73 10.71
CA LEU A 99 -0.55 3.01 10.50
C LEU A 99 -0.28 1.51 10.26
N ALA A 100 0.68 1.19 9.39
CA ALA A 100 1.09 -0.19 9.17
C ALA A 100 1.60 -0.86 10.46
N SER A 101 2.38 -0.14 11.28
CA SER A 101 2.92 -0.65 12.55
C SER A 101 1.86 -0.95 13.60
N ILE A 102 0.67 -0.35 13.49
CA ILE A 102 -0.49 -0.65 14.33
C ILE A 102 -1.48 -1.63 13.68
N ASN A 103 -1.06 -2.30 12.60
CA ASN A 103 -1.83 -3.31 11.85
C ASN A 103 -2.97 -2.77 10.99
N ASP A 104 -2.98 -1.47 10.64
CA ASP A 104 -3.89 -0.98 9.60
C ASP A 104 -3.39 -1.41 8.22
N ASP A 105 -4.32 -1.66 7.29
CA ASP A 105 -3.96 -2.10 5.94
C ASP A 105 -3.52 -0.91 5.11
N VAL A 106 -2.23 -0.87 4.76
CA VAL A 106 -1.64 0.17 3.91
C VAL A 106 -1.17 -0.44 2.60
N PHE A 107 -1.64 0.11 1.49
CA PHE A 107 -1.31 -0.34 0.14
C PHE A 107 -0.81 0.82 -0.71
N LEU A 108 0.20 0.56 -1.53
CA LEU A 108 0.70 1.47 -2.54
C LEU A 108 0.66 0.81 -3.91
N ILE A 109 0.21 1.57 -4.92
CA ILE A 109 0.12 1.11 -6.31
C ILE A 109 0.81 2.11 -7.20
N THR A 110 1.90 1.67 -7.84
CA THR A 110 2.63 2.49 -8.82
C THR A 110 1.92 2.47 -10.16
N ASP A 111 1.92 3.63 -10.81
CA ASP A 111 1.33 3.90 -12.13
C ASP A 111 -0.07 3.31 -12.32
N PRO A 112 -1.02 3.64 -11.43
CA PRO A 112 -2.37 3.11 -11.49
C PRO A 112 -3.04 3.52 -12.81
N GLN A 113 -3.72 2.57 -13.44
CA GLN A 113 -4.52 2.83 -14.63
C GLN A 113 -5.65 3.81 -14.32
N PRO A 114 -5.89 4.80 -15.20
CA PRO A 114 -7.07 5.65 -15.10
C PRO A 114 -8.34 4.79 -15.01
N ASP A 115 -9.25 5.14 -14.10
CA ASP A 115 -10.57 4.52 -13.93
C ASP A 115 -10.60 3.06 -13.46
N LYS A 116 -9.48 2.49 -13.04
CA LYS A 116 -9.42 1.16 -12.42
C LYS A 116 -9.66 1.24 -10.91
N SER A 117 -10.59 0.44 -10.41
CA SER A 117 -10.77 0.25 -8.97
C SER A 117 -9.94 -0.94 -8.51
N TYR A 118 -9.00 -0.69 -7.61
CA TYR A 118 -8.19 -1.73 -6.98
C TYR A 118 -8.81 -2.24 -5.69
N PHE A 119 -9.80 -1.54 -5.14
CA PHE A 119 -10.50 -1.98 -3.94
C PHE A 119 -11.92 -2.40 -4.28
N SER A 120 -12.31 -3.62 -3.87
CA SER A 120 -13.64 -4.18 -4.06
C SER A 120 -13.96 -5.20 -2.97
N GLU A 121 -15.21 -5.22 -2.50
CA GLU A 121 -15.72 -6.20 -1.52
C GLU A 121 -14.88 -6.32 -0.22
N GLY A 122 -14.24 -5.22 0.20
CA GLY A 122 -13.39 -5.22 1.39
C GLY A 122 -11.95 -5.69 1.14
N LYS A 123 -11.55 -5.95 -0.11
CA LYS A 123 -10.21 -6.44 -0.45
C LYS A 123 -9.56 -5.64 -1.57
N LEU A 124 -8.23 -5.65 -1.57
CA LEU A 124 -7.43 -5.20 -2.70
C LEU A 124 -7.37 -6.27 -3.80
N GLN A 125 -7.90 -5.92 -4.97
CA GLN A 125 -7.84 -6.70 -6.19
C GLN A 125 -6.48 -6.49 -6.87
N CYS A 126 -5.56 -7.47 -6.74
CA CYS A 126 -4.27 -7.42 -7.42
C CYS A 126 -4.37 -7.85 -8.89
N LEU A 127 -5.17 -7.11 -9.65
CA LEU A 127 -5.13 -7.17 -11.09
C LEU A 127 -3.94 -6.34 -11.57
N THR A 128 -2.69 -6.80 -11.41
CA THR A 128 -1.59 -6.09 -12.09
C THR A 128 -1.73 -6.33 -13.60
N ASP A 129 -1.85 -5.24 -14.35
CA ASP A 129 -1.57 -5.19 -15.79
C ASP A 129 -0.12 -4.74 -15.98
N SER A 130 0.42 -4.83 -17.20
CA SER A 130 1.84 -4.58 -17.46
C SER A 130 2.28 -3.18 -17.00
N GLY A 131 3.14 -3.11 -15.97
CA GLY A 131 3.78 -1.89 -15.48
C GLY A 131 3.46 -1.54 -14.03
N GLU A 132 2.31 -1.95 -13.52
CA GLU A 132 1.89 -1.66 -12.14
C GLU A 132 2.69 -2.51 -11.14
N ARG A 133 3.06 -1.89 -10.01
CA ARG A 133 3.52 -2.59 -8.80
C ARG A 133 2.57 -2.36 -7.66
N ILE A 134 2.21 -3.42 -6.96
CA ILE A 134 1.39 -3.36 -5.76
C ILE A 134 2.26 -3.72 -4.57
N ILE A 135 2.17 -2.88 -3.54
CA ILE A 135 3.04 -2.90 -2.36
C ILE A 135 2.16 -2.86 -1.12
N TRP A 136 2.49 -3.66 -0.11
CA TRP A 136 1.79 -3.66 1.18
C TRP A 136 2.72 -4.09 2.31
N PHE A 137 2.29 -3.87 3.55
CA PHE A 137 3.07 -4.17 4.75
C PHE A 137 2.66 -5.51 5.38
N GLU A 138 3.63 -6.18 5.99
CA GLU A 138 3.41 -7.14 7.08
C GLU A 138 2.71 -6.43 8.26
N TYR A 139 1.99 -7.19 9.08
CA TYR A 139 1.25 -6.69 10.24
C TYR A 139 2.08 -5.84 11.22
N ASP A 140 3.37 -6.13 11.37
CA ASP A 140 4.29 -5.42 12.26
C ASP A 140 5.10 -4.31 11.56
N ALA A 141 4.84 -4.06 10.28
CA ALA A 141 5.60 -3.16 9.41
C ALA A 141 7.12 -3.44 9.36
N VAL A 142 7.56 -4.65 9.72
CA VAL A 142 8.96 -5.08 9.61
C VAL A 142 9.30 -5.49 8.19
N ASP A 143 8.31 -5.90 7.40
CA ASP A 143 8.48 -6.24 6.00
C ASP A 143 7.48 -5.51 5.11
N ILE A 144 7.94 -5.12 3.92
CA ILE A 144 7.09 -4.77 2.79
C ILE A 144 7.13 -5.89 1.76
N TYR A 145 5.96 -6.20 1.23
CA TYR A 145 5.76 -7.09 0.11
C TYR A 145 5.43 -6.33 -1.16
N MET A 146 5.90 -6.83 -2.29
CA MET A 146 5.69 -6.22 -3.60
C MET A 146 5.44 -7.26 -4.68
N ILE A 147 4.52 -6.96 -5.59
CA ILE A 147 4.25 -7.72 -6.81
C ILE A 147 4.24 -6.78 -8.02
N GLY A 148 4.83 -7.21 -9.13
CA GLY A 148 4.86 -6.46 -10.38
C GLY A 148 6.20 -5.77 -10.65
N GLY A 149 6.56 -5.66 -11.93
CA GLY A 149 7.86 -5.16 -12.40
C GLY A 149 8.98 -6.21 -12.43
N GLU A 150 9.93 -6.08 -13.36
CA GLU A 150 11.12 -6.94 -13.41
C GLU A 150 11.97 -6.72 -12.14
N SER A 151 12.51 -7.83 -11.62
CA SER A 151 13.35 -7.91 -10.42
C SER A 151 14.42 -6.82 -10.39
N TYR A 152 14.64 -6.20 -9.22
CA TYR A 152 15.80 -5.34 -8.94
C TYR A 152 17.09 -5.94 -9.54
N LYS A 153 17.87 -5.12 -10.24
CA LYS A 153 19.29 -5.37 -10.51
C LYS A 153 20.15 -4.56 -9.55
#